data_AF-A0A3R7W1X9-F1
#
_entry.id   AF-A0A3R7W1X9-F1
#
_cell.length_a   1.000
_cell.length_b   1.000
_cell.length_c   1.000
_cell.angle_alpha   90.00
_cell.angle_beta   90.00
_cell.angle_gamma   90.00
#
_symmetry.space_group_name_H-M   'P 1'
#
loop_
_entity.id
_entity.type
_entity.pdbx_description
1 polymer ?
#
loop_
_entity_poly.entity_id
_entity_poly.type
_entity_poly.pdbx_seq_one_letter_code
_entity_poly.pdbx_strand_id
1 'polypeptide(L)' 'MYFESIQQLIVMDGHGIYVWSAFSITIVVMLGLIFKPLYQAKQEFKNIQLHIKLQQVNAAAMQQKDSDAPHT' A
#
# COMPACT_ATOMS: atom_id res chain seq x y z
N MET A 1 8.21 45.15 11.13
CA MET A 1 7.44 43.90 10.91
C MET A 1 8.07 43.21 9.70
N TYR A 2 8.83 42.13 9.90
CA TYR A 2 9.73 41.59 8.86
C TYR A 2 9.05 40.54 7.95
N PHE A 3 7.80 40.18 8.25
CA PHE A 3 6.96 39.28 7.46
C PHE A 3 5.52 39.77 7.56
N GLU A 4 5.10 40.65 6.65
CA GLU A 4 3.73 41.20 6.60
C GLU A 4 2.73 40.20 5.99
N SER A 5 3.22 39.12 5.36
CA SER A 5 2.36 38.16 4.67
C SER A 5 3.03 36.79 4.51
N ILE A 6 2.23 35.72 4.57
CA ILE A 6 2.63 34.34 4.20
C ILE A 6 3.27 34.30 2.80
N GLN A 7 2.94 35.27 1.94
CA GLN A 7 3.51 35.42 0.61
C GLN A 7 5.01 35.77 0.61
N GLN A 8 5.52 36.50 1.62
CA GLN A 8 6.98 36.74 1.76
C GLN A 8 7.73 35.50 2.23
N LEU A 9 7.08 34.62 2.99
CA LEU A 9 7.62 33.30 3.36
C LEU A 9 7.72 32.37 2.13
N ILE A 10 6.73 32.42 1.24
CA ILE A 10 6.70 31.58 0.04
C ILE A 10 7.59 32.13 -1.06
N VAL A 11 7.72 33.44 -1.19
CA VAL A 11 8.46 34.07 -2.29
C VAL A 11 9.90 34.36 -1.89
N MET A 12 10.26 34.50 -0.61
CA MET A 12 11.62 34.78 -0.06
C MET A 12 12.53 35.42 -1.11
N ASP A 13 12.23 36.68 -1.44
CA ASP A 13 13.03 37.51 -2.36
C ASP A 13 13.28 36.86 -3.75
N GLY A 14 12.30 36.14 -4.29
CA GLY A 14 12.33 35.50 -5.60
C GLY A 14 12.86 34.05 -5.63
N HIS A 15 13.32 33.52 -4.49
CA HIS A 15 14.00 32.22 -4.43
C HIS A 15 13.14 31.08 -3.86
N GLY A 16 11.95 31.39 -3.36
CA GLY A 16 11.11 30.38 -2.73
C GLY A 16 10.65 29.26 -3.68
N ILE A 17 10.60 29.52 -5.00
CA ILE A 17 10.28 28.50 -6.00
C ILE A 17 11.24 27.29 -5.93
N TYR A 18 12.52 27.52 -5.63
CA TYR A 18 13.52 26.45 -5.54
C TYR A 18 13.33 25.60 -4.29
N VAL A 19 13.05 26.24 -3.15
CA VAL A 19 12.81 25.57 -1.87
C VAL A 19 11.55 24.71 -1.95
N TRP A 20 10.45 25.29 -2.44
CA TRP A 20 9.20 24.57 -2.61
C TRP A 20 9.29 23.47 -3.66
N SER A 21 10.09 23.63 -4.71
CA SER A 21 10.34 22.58 -5.70
C SER A 21 11.07 21.38 -5.07
N ALA A 22 12.16 21.62 -4.33
CA ALA A 22 12.88 20.55 -3.63
C ALA A 22 12.00 19.85 -2.59
N PHE A 23 11.20 20.61 -1.84
CA PHE A 23 10.26 20.06 -0.86
C PHE A 23 9.15 19.24 -1.53
N SER A 24 8.60 19.74 -2.64
CA SER A 24 7.58 19.04 -3.42
C SER A 24 8.10 17.74 -4.02
N ILE A 25 9.32 17.74 -4.58
CA ILE A 25 9.96 16.53 -5.09
C ILE A 25 10.12 15.49 -3.97
N THR A 26 10.58 15.92 -2.79
CA THR A 26 10.72 15.04 -1.63
C THR A 26 9.37 14.44 -1.22
N ILE A 27 8.32 15.25 -1.13
CA ILE A 27 6.96 14.78 -0.84
C ILE A 27 6.49 13.77 -1.89
N VAL A 28 6.70 14.05 -3.19
CA VAL A 28 6.31 13.15 -4.27
C VAL A 28 7.04 11.81 -4.18
N VAL A 29 8.34 11.82 -3.90
CA VAL A 29 9.13 10.59 -3.71
C VAL A 29 8.64 9.80 -2.50
N MET A 30 8.40 10.48 -1.38
CA MET A 30 7.91 9.86 -0.15
C MET A 30 6.51 9.25 -0.33
N LEU A 31 5.62 9.97 -1.00
CA LEU A 31 4.30 9.47 -1.39
C LEU A 31 4.43 8.27 -2.33
N GLY A 32 5.29 8.32 -3.34
CA GLY A 32 5.54 7.20 -4.26
C GLY A 32 5.99 5.92 -3.54
N LEU A 33 6.84 6.08 -2.52
CA LEU A 33 7.30 4.99 -1.64
C LEU A 33 6.19 4.41 -0.76
N ILE A 34 5.16 5.18 -0.43
CA ILE A 34 4.00 4.73 0.35
C ILE A 34 2.95 4.10 -0.56
N PHE A 35 2.70 4.68 -1.73
CA PHE A 35 1.72 4.16 -2.69
C PHE A 35 2.15 2.83 -3.30
N LYS A 36 3.44 2.62 -3.54
CA LYS A 36 3.99 1.37 -4.08
C LYS A 36 3.62 0.12 -3.23
N PRO A 37 3.92 0.05 -1.92
CA PRO A 37 3.53 -1.08 -1.09
C PRO A 37 2.01 -1.17 -0.87
N LEU A 38 1.29 -0.05 -0.82
CA LEU A 38 -0.18 -0.06 -0.72
C LEU A 38 -0.84 -0.71 -1.94
N TYR A 39 -0.32 -0.43 -3.14
CA TYR A 39 -0.85 -1.02 -4.37
C TYR A 39 -0.48 -2.51 -4.49
N GLN A 40 0.75 -2.87 -4.11
CA GLN A 40 1.22 -4.26 -4.11
C GLN A 40 0.50 -5.12 -3.06
N ALA A 41 0.28 -4.60 -1.85
CA ALA A 41 -0.44 -5.31 -0.80
C ALA A 41 -1.86 -5.71 -1.23
N LYS A 42 -2.56 -4.83 -1.97
CA LYS A 42 -3.90 -5.13 -2.50
C LYS A 42 -3.88 -6.26 -3.53
N GLN A 43 -2.80 -6.39 -4.30
CA GLN A 43 -2.65 -7.42 -5.32
C GLN A 43 -2.39 -8.79 -4.68
N GLU A 44 -1.51 -8.86 -3.68
CA GLU A 44 -1.15 -10.12 -3.01
C GLU A 44 -2.28 -10.68 -2.14
N PHE A 45 -3.06 -9.82 -1.48
CA PHE A 45 -4.21 -10.26 -0.69
C PHE A 45 -5.25 -11.06 -1.50
N LYS A 46 -5.36 -10.78 -2.80
CA LYS A 46 -6.32 -11.46 -3.68
C LYS A 46 -5.87 -12.89 -3.99
N ASN A 47 -4.57 -13.11 -4.13
CA ASN A 47 -3.99 -14.42 -4.39
C ASN A 47 -4.08 -15.32 -3.14
N ILE A 48 -3.75 -14.76 -1.97
CA ILE A 48 -3.78 -15.51 -0.70
C ILE A 48 -5.19 -16.04 -0.39
N GLN A 49 -6.24 -15.24 -0.57
CA GLN A 49 -7.61 -15.67 -0.31
C GLN A 49 -8.07 -16.82 -1.21
N LEU A 50 -7.64 -16.81 -2.48
CA LEU A 50 -7.95 -17.88 -3.42
C LEU A 50 -7.31 -19.21 -2.99
N HIS A 51 -6.04 -19.18 -2.58
CA HIS A 51 -5.34 -20.36 -2.10
C HIS A 51 -5.93 -20.92 -0.80
N ILE A 52 -6.31 -20.06 0.15
CA ILE A 52 -6.98 -20.49 1.39
C ILE A 52 -8.30 -21.20 1.09
N LYS A 53 -9.11 -20.66 0.18
CA LYS A 53 -10.40 -21.25 -0.18
C LYS A 53 -10.25 -22.64 -0.83
N LEU A 54 -9.27 -22.80 -1.72
CA LEU A 54 -9.00 -24.09 -2.37
C LEU A 54 -8.49 -25.13 -1.36
N GLN A 55 -7.63 -24.73 -0.42
CA GLN A 55 -7.15 -25.63 0.64
C GLN A 55 -8.28 -26.12 1.55
N GLN A 56 -9.23 -25.25 1.92
CA GLN A 56 -10.38 -25.64 2.73
C GLN A 56 -11.28 -26.65 2.03
N VAL A 57 -11.56 -26.45 0.73
CA VAL A 57 -12.36 -27.39 -0.06
C VAL A 57 -11.67 -28.75 -0.18
N ASN A 58 -10.35 -28.76 -0.42
CA ASN A 58 -9.57 -29.99 -0.49
C ASN A 58 -9.48 -30.70 0.87
N ALA A 59 -9.35 -29.95 1.98
CA ALA A 59 -9.32 -30.52 3.33
C ALA A 59 -10.67 -31.14 3.72
N ALA A 60 -11.79 -30.49 3.37
CA ALA A 60 -13.13 -31.04 3.58
C ALA A 60 -13.37 -32.31 2.72
N ALA A 61 -12.89 -32.30 1.47
CA ALA A 61 -12.95 -33.48 0.60
C ALA A 61 -12.08 -34.64 1.12
N MET A 62 -10.92 -34.36 1.72
CA MET A 62 -10.07 -35.38 2.35
C MET A 62 -10.70 -35.96 3.63
N GLN A 63 -11.33 -35.12 4.47
CA GLN A 63 -12.06 -35.59 5.65
C GLN A 63 -13.27 -36.45 5.28
N GLN A 64 -13.99 -36.09 4.22
CA GLN A 64 -15.11 -36.88 3.73
C GLN A 64 -14.65 -38.23 3.14
N LYS A 65 -13.49 -38.27 2.49
CA LYS A 65 -12.90 -39.51 1.94
C LYS A 65 -12.41 -40.47 3.03
N ASP A 66 -11.94 -39.95 4.17
CA ASP A 66 -11.48 -40.75 5.31
C ASP A 66 -12.67 -41.28 6.16
N SER A 67 -13.78 -40.53 6.22
CA SER A 67 -15.01 -40.96 6.88
C SER A 67 -15.85 -41.97 6.07
N ASP A 68 -15.64 -42.05 4.76
CA ASP A 68 -16.33 -42.99 3.85
C ASP A 68 -15.49 -44.27 3.59
N ALA A 69 -14.27 -44.34 4.14
CA ALA A 69 -13.46 -45.54 4.09
C ALA A 69 -14.08 -46.62 5.00
N PRO A 70 -14.44 -47.81 4.48
CA PRO A 70 -15.05 -48.86 5.28
C PRO A 70 -14.09 -49.30 6.38
N HIS A 71 -14.53 -49.17 7.64
CA HIS A 71 -13.90 -49.78 8.79
C HIS A 71 -13.99 -51.32 8.64
N THR A 72 -12.92 -51.93 8.14
CA THR A 72 -12.67 -53.37 8.21
C THR A 72 -11.71 -53.68 9.33
#